data_AF-K9PQX7-F1
#
_entry.id   AF-K9PQX7-F1
#
_cell.length_a   1.000
_cell.length_b   1.000
_cell.length_c   1.000
_cell.angle_alpha   90.00
_cell.angle_beta   90.00
_cell.angle_gamma   90.00
#
_symmetry.space_group_name_H-M   'P 1'
#
loop_
_entity.id
_entity.type
_entity.pdbx_description
1 polymer ?
#
loop_
_entity_poly.entity_id
_entity_poly.type
_entity_poly.pdbx_seq_one_letter_code
_entity_poly.pdbx_strand_id
1 'polypeptide(L)'
;MTSKLIDVREYTVRAHKREIHTRVFNFVCKQCDEPTKRETFGPRPLYCEQCRPPQAPKKPQQQATKAKPRPMTYKTNSDLD
;
A
#
# COMPACT_ATOMS: atom_id res chain seq x y z
N MET A 1 0.19 -8.43 -47.01
CA MET A 1 0.40 -7.98 -45.61
C MET A 1 0.40 -9.20 -44.72
N THR A 2 1.46 -9.43 -43.95
CA THR A 2 1.59 -10.58 -43.03
C THR A 2 0.79 -10.35 -41.75
N SER A 3 -0.24 -11.17 -41.51
CA SER A 3 -1.02 -11.17 -40.28
C SER A 3 -0.69 -12.41 -39.43
N LYS A 4 -0.74 -12.27 -38.10
CA LYS A 4 -0.62 -13.38 -37.14
C LYS A 4 -1.80 -13.31 -36.17
N LEU A 5 -2.38 -14.47 -35.86
CA LEU A 5 -3.41 -14.61 -34.84
C LEU A 5 -2.74 -14.71 -33.47
N ILE A 6 -3.16 -13.85 -32.54
CA ILE A 6 -2.66 -13.80 -31.16
C ILE A 6 -3.85 -14.00 -30.24
N ASP A 7 -3.74 -14.97 -29.35
CA ASP A 7 -4.77 -15.26 -28.35
C ASP A 7 -4.39 -14.58 -27.03
N VAL A 8 -5.19 -13.61 -26.58
CA VAL A 8 -4.92 -12.81 -25.38
C VAL A 8 -5.88 -13.24 -24.27
N ARG A 9 -5.34 -13.71 -23.15
CA ARG A 9 -6.14 -14.04 -21.96
C ARG A 9 -6.35 -12.79 -21.12
N GLU A 10 -7.58 -12.30 -21.07
CA GLU A 10 -7.98 -11.18 -20.20
C GLU A 10 -8.28 -11.69 -18.78
N TYR A 11 -7.65 -11.08 -17.78
CA TYR A 11 -7.92 -11.39 -16.38
C TYR A 11 -8.69 -10.23 -15.73
N THR A 12 -9.89 -10.51 -15.23
CA THR A 12 -10.68 -9.53 -14.47
C THR A 12 -10.28 -9.56 -12.99
N VAL A 13 -9.65 -8.48 -12.53
CA VAL A 13 -9.25 -8.34 -11.12
C VAL A 13 -10.47 -7.95 -10.28
N ARG A 14 -10.81 -8.74 -9.26
CA ARG A 14 -11.88 -8.39 -8.31
C ARG A 14 -11.40 -7.35 -7.31
N ALA A 15 -12.23 -6.36 -7.03
CA ALA A 15 -11.97 -5.37 -5.98
C ALA A 15 -12.02 -6.06 -4.60
N HIS A 16 -10.94 -5.95 -3.83
CA HIS A 16 -10.87 -6.46 -2.46
C HIS A 16 -11.22 -5.36 -1.46
N LYS A 17 -12.01 -5.69 -0.44
CA LYS A 17 -12.32 -4.82 0.71
C LYS A 17 -11.88 -5.52 1.98
N ARG A 18 -11.33 -4.76 2.93
CA ARG A 18 -11.01 -5.23 4.27
C ARG A 18 -11.69 -4.34 5.31
N GLU A 19 -12.16 -4.95 6.37
CA GLU A 19 -12.61 -4.25 7.56
C GLU A 19 -11.43 -4.03 8.50
N ILE A 20 -11.28 -2.83 9.06
CA ILE A 20 -10.21 -2.51 10.00
C ILE A 20 -10.87 -2.15 11.33
N HIS A 21 -10.73 -3.02 12.33
CA HIS A 21 -11.29 -2.78 13.65
C HIS A 21 -10.45 -1.78 14.45
N THR A 22 -11.10 -0.93 15.22
CA THR A 22 -10.46 -0.07 16.22
C THR A 22 -10.16 -0.87 17.49
N ARG A 23 -9.11 -0.47 18.21
CA ARG A 23 -8.82 -0.93 19.57
C ARG A 23 -8.78 0.26 20.52
N VAL A 24 -9.37 0.10 21.70
CA VAL A 24 -9.30 1.09 22.79
C VAL A 24 -8.06 0.80 23.64
N PHE A 25 -7.19 1.79 23.80
CA PHE A 25 -6.04 1.73 24.69
C PHE A 25 -6.22 2.68 25.87
N ASN A 26 -6.00 2.16 27.07
CA ASN A 26 -5.82 2.95 28.29
C ASN A 26 -4.31 3.12 28.52
N PHE A 27 -3.82 4.35 28.57
CA PHE A 27 -2.40 4.65 28.69
C PHE A 27 -2.17 5.99 29.38
N VAL A 28 -0.96 6.19 29.89
CA VAL A 28 -0.53 7.47 30.46
C VAL A 28 0.17 8.27 29.37
N CYS A 29 -0.23 9.53 29.17
CA CYS A 29 0.37 10.40 28.17
C CYS A 29 1.81 10.75 28.55
N LYS A 30 2.77 10.59 27.63
CA LYS A 30 4.19 10.91 27.92
C LYS A 30 4.47 12.40 28.20
N GLN A 31 3.56 13.32 27.85
CA GLN A 31 3.79 14.76 27.98
C GLN A 31 3.07 15.38 29.19
N CYS A 32 1.82 14.99 29.45
CA CYS A 32 1.04 15.51 30.58
C CYS A 32 0.92 14.53 31.74
N ASP A 33 1.42 13.30 31.59
CA ASP A 33 1.32 12.22 32.59
C ASP A 33 -0.11 11.89 33.06
N GLU A 34 -1.12 12.32 32.31
CA GLU A 34 -2.51 12.05 32.60
C GLU A 34 -2.97 10.69 32.05
N PRO A 35 -3.81 9.95 32.80
CA PRO A 35 -4.41 8.71 32.32
C PRO A 35 -5.45 9.01 31.23
N THR A 36 -5.21 8.51 30.02
CA THR A 36 -6.05 8.77 28.84
C THR A 36 -6.55 7.46 28.22
N LYS A 37 -7.75 7.51 27.63
CA LYS A 37 -8.32 6.44 26.78
C LYS A 37 -8.39 6.89 25.33
N ARG A 38 -8.00 6.03 24.38
CA ARG A 38 -8.02 6.36 22.95
C ARG A 38 -8.28 5.17 22.04
N GLU A 39 -9.12 5.39 21.02
CA GLU A 39 -9.35 4.47 19.93
C GLU A 39 -8.34 4.66 18.79
N THR A 40 -7.74 3.56 18.35
CA THR A 40 -6.85 3.57 17.18
C THR A 40 -6.97 2.32 16.33
N PHE A 41 -6.77 2.47 15.03
CA PHE A 41 -6.68 1.38 14.06
C PHE A 41 -5.28 0.73 14.01
N GLY A 42 -4.37 1.14 14.88
CA GLY A 42 -2.94 0.85 14.75
C GLY A 42 -2.27 0.53 16.09
N PRO A 43 -0.97 0.80 16.23
CA PRO A 43 -0.24 0.54 17.45
C PRO A 43 -0.69 1.47 18.59
N ARG A 44 -0.32 1.10 19.82
CA ARG A 44 -0.63 1.86 21.04
C ARG A 44 -0.14 3.32 20.93
N PRO A 45 -1.02 4.32 21.17
CA PRO A 45 -0.64 5.74 21.18
C PRO A 45 0.33 6.09 22.31
N LEU A 46 1.20 7.08 22.08
CA LEU A 46 2.16 7.59 23.08
C LEU A 46 1.69 8.90 23.77
N TYR A 47 0.85 9.68 23.08
CA TYR A 47 0.36 10.99 23.52
C TYR A 47 -1.17 11.04 23.46
N CYS A 48 -1.78 11.85 24.33
CA CYS A 48 -3.21 12.14 24.30
C CYS A 48 -3.58 12.95 23.04
N GLU A 49 -4.87 13.22 22.82
CA GLU A 49 -5.33 13.96 21.64
C GLU A 49 -4.86 15.42 21.61
N GLN A 50 -4.62 16.01 22.79
CA GLN A 50 -4.17 17.41 22.92
C GLN A 50 -2.65 17.53 22.77
N CYS A 51 -1.89 16.60 23.37
CA CYS A 51 -0.42 16.59 23.31
C CYS A 51 0.12 15.98 22.00
N ARG A 52 -0.74 15.48 21.11
CA ARG A 52 -0.30 14.89 19.86
C ARG A 52 0.42 15.98 19.04
N PRO A 53 1.68 15.74 18.60
CA PRO A 53 2.35 16.67 17.71
C PRO A 53 1.56 16.80 16.41
N PRO A 54 1.47 18.01 15.82
CA PRO A 54 0.73 18.23 14.59
C PRO A 54 1.24 17.26 13.51
N GLN A 55 0.32 16.50 12.90
CA GLN A 55 0.69 15.58 11.84
C GLN A 55 1.35 16.36 10.71
N ALA A 56 2.53 15.90 10.28
CA ALA A 56 3.15 16.45 9.10
C ALA A 56 2.17 16.38 7.93
N PRO A 57 2.08 17.44 7.10
CA PRO A 57 1.18 17.45 5.95
C PRO A 57 1.46 16.21 5.09
N LYS A 58 0.39 15.49 4.73
CA LYS A 58 0.51 14.34 3.84
C LYS A 58 1.15 14.83 2.54
N LYS A 59 2.40 14.42 2.28
CA LYS A 59 3.03 14.69 0.97
C LYS A 59 2.08 14.14 -0.10
N PRO A 60 1.81 14.89 -1.18
CA PRO A 60 1.01 14.36 -2.27
C PRO A 60 1.63 13.04 -2.72
N GLN A 61 0.82 11.98 -2.76
CA GLN A 61 1.26 10.69 -3.27
C GLN A 61 1.77 10.93 -4.69
N GLN A 62 3.08 10.89 -4.87
CA GLN A 62 3.67 10.91 -6.20
C GLN A 62 3.08 9.71 -6.94
N GLN A 63 2.34 9.98 -8.00
CA GLN A 63 1.80 8.94 -8.86
C GLN A 63 2.97 8.07 -9.28
N ALA A 64 2.94 6.79 -8.92
CA ALA A 64 3.97 5.84 -9.29
C ALA A 64 4.08 5.86 -10.83
N THR A 65 5.17 6.43 -11.35
CA THR A 65 5.46 6.36 -12.77
C THR A 65 5.71 4.89 -13.09
N LYS A 66 4.84 4.31 -13.91
CA LYS A 66 4.98 2.91 -14.32
C LYS A 66 6.36 2.75 -14.96
N ALA A 67 7.21 1.93 -14.35
CA ALA A 67 8.51 1.60 -14.91
C ALA A 67 8.31 0.97 -16.31
N LYS A 68 9.13 1.38 -17.27
CA LYS A 68 9.10 0.80 -18.62
C LYS A 68 9.37 -0.72 -18.51
N PRO A 69 8.59 -1.58 -19.19
CA PRO A 69 8.84 -3.02 -19.18
C PRO A 69 10.24 -3.30 -19.74
N ARG A 70 10.96 -4.24 -19.12
CA ARG A 70 12.28 -4.66 -19.62
C ARG A 70 12.08 -5.49 -20.90
N PRO A 71 12.92 -5.29 -21.93
CA PRO A 71 12.87 -6.12 -23.13
C PRO A 71 13.17 -7.58 -22.76
N MET A 72 12.30 -8.48 -23.22
CA MET A 72 12.45 -9.93 -23.03
C MET A 72 13.14 -10.50 -24.27
N THR A 73 14.40 -10.93 -24.14
CA THR A 73 15.11 -11.65 -25.22
C THR A 73 14.72 -13.12 -25.19
N TYR A 74 13.98 -13.58 -26.20
CA TYR A 74 13.70 -15.00 -26.39
C TYR A 74 14.90 -15.69 -27.06
N LYS A 75 15.33 -16.84 -26.53
CA LYS A 75 16.31 -17.70 -27.21
C LYS A 75 15.55 -18.64 -28.15
N THR A 76 15.58 -18.38 -29.45
CA THR A 76 15.17 -19.35 -30.48
C THR A 76 16.26 -20.39 -30.65
N ASN A 77 15.99 -21.65 -30.30
CA ASN A 77 16.77 -22.78 -30.77
C ASN A 77 16.33 -23.07 -32.21
N SER A 78 16.96 -22.39 -33.17
CA SER A 78 16.80 -22.69 -34.60
C SER A 78 18.17 -23.07 -35.15
N ASP A 79 18.67 -24.23 -34.71
CA ASP A 79 19.75 -25.00 -35.33
C ASP A 79 19.68 -26.42 -34.74
N LEU A 80 18.73 -27.21 -35.22
CA LEU A 80 18.78 -28.67 -35.19
C LEU A 80 18.40 -29.16 -36.59
N ASP A 81 19.44 -29.66 -37.26
CA ASP A 81 19.53 -30.40 -38.53
C ASP A 81 19.41 -29.65 -39.86
#